data_AF-A0A7J7H5Y1-F1
#
_entry.id   AF-A0A7J7H5Y1-F1
#
_cell.length_a   1.000
_cell.length_b   1.000
_cell.length_c   1.000
_cell.angle_alpha   90.00
_cell.angle_beta   90.00
_cell.angle_gamma   90.00
#
_symmetry.space_group_name_H-M   'P 1'
#
loop_
_entity.id
_entity.type
_entity.pdbx_description
1 polymer ?
#
loop_
_entity_poly.entity_id
_entity_poly.type
_entity_poly.pdbx_seq_one_letter_code
_entity_poly.pdbx_strand_id
1 'polypeptide(L)'
;MTPAAFEKHSGRETARKWKNNVWVILSGEKVPLFKTPLLKYYNQASKGANGSHRSHNGRVCHRDEFVRCSRCGRERRFRLRNKEECRIYHDALADVNWTCDDMPYDKYVALYLLI
;
A
#
# COMPACT_ATOMS: atom_id res chain seq x y z
N MET A 1 0.26 -18.61 -8.60
CA MET A 1 1.45 -18.46 -9.46
C MET A 1 1.22 -17.28 -10.41
N THR A 2 2.13 -16.30 -10.50
CA THR A 2 1.98 -15.16 -11.43
C THR A 2 2.58 -15.49 -12.79
N PRO A 3 2.18 -14.83 -13.89
CA PRO A 3 2.81 -15.02 -15.20
C PRO A 3 4.34 -14.79 -15.20
N ALA A 4 4.82 -13.85 -14.39
CA ALA A 4 6.26 -13.63 -14.19
C ALA A 4 6.94 -14.78 -13.42
N ALA A 5 6.28 -15.35 -12.40
CA ALA A 5 6.78 -16.52 -11.69
C ALA A 5 6.82 -17.77 -12.59
N PHE A 6 5.84 -17.91 -13.49
CA PHE A 6 5.82 -18.96 -14.51
C PHE A 6 7.01 -18.86 -15.48
N GLU A 7 7.33 -17.65 -15.97
CA GLU A 7 8.53 -17.45 -16.80
C GLU A 7 9.81 -17.82 -16.05
N LYS A 8 9.95 -17.39 -14.79
CA LYS A 8 11.13 -17.70 -13.96
C LYS A 8 11.33 -19.21 -13.78
N HIS A 9 10.24 -19.97 -13.68
CA HIS A 9 10.29 -21.42 -13.60
C HIS A 9 10.78 -22.09 -14.89
N SER A 10 10.66 -21.42 -16.05
CA SER A 10 11.11 -21.95 -17.34
C SER A 10 12.63 -21.90 -17.56
N GLY A 11 13.41 -21.35 -16.62
CA GLY A 11 14.88 -21.24 -16.73
C GLY A 11 15.37 -20.22 -17.77
N ARG A 12 14.46 -19.52 -18.46
CA ARG A 12 14.75 -18.50 -19.47
C ARG A 12 14.58 -17.10 -18.88
N GLU A 13 15.39 -16.77 -17.89
CA GLU A 13 15.34 -15.44 -17.26
C GLU A 13 15.92 -14.40 -18.21
N THR A 14 15.03 -13.71 -18.94
CA THR A 14 15.41 -12.53 -19.74
C THR A 14 14.92 -11.28 -19.03
N ALA A 15 15.78 -10.27 -18.90
CA ALA A 15 15.46 -9.06 -18.15
C ALA A 15 14.19 -8.39 -18.69
N ARG A 16 13.14 -8.37 -17.84
CA ARG A 16 11.92 -7.56 -17.95
C ARG A 16 10.98 -7.87 -19.14
N LYS A 17 11.06 -9.05 -19.76
CA LYS A 17 10.31 -9.40 -20.99
C LYS A 17 9.27 -10.52 -20.86
N TRP A 18 8.87 -10.95 -19.66
CA TRP A 18 7.87 -12.03 -19.49
C TRP A 18 6.62 -11.89 -20.37
N LYS A 19 6.16 -10.67 -20.62
CA LYS A 19 5.01 -10.36 -21.50
C LYS A 19 5.20 -10.83 -22.96
N ASN A 20 6.45 -10.87 -23.43
CA ASN A 20 6.82 -11.32 -24.77
C ASN A 20 7.04 -12.84 -24.82
N ASN A 21 7.45 -13.42 -23.70
CA ASN A 21 7.86 -14.83 -23.62
C ASN A 21 6.72 -15.76 -23.20
N VAL A 22 5.62 -15.21 -22.66
CA VAL A 22 4.39 -15.94 -22.36
C VAL A 22 3.47 -15.91 -23.57
N TRP A 23 2.90 -17.06 -23.90
CA TRP A 23 2.01 -17.27 -25.04
C TRP A 23 0.72 -17.92 -24.55
N VAL A 24 -0.36 -17.69 -25.28
CA VAL A 24 -1.66 -18.33 -25.07
C VAL A 24 -2.08 -19.08 -26.32
N ILE A 25 -2.85 -20.15 -26.17
CA ILE A 25 -3.42 -20.88 -27.30
C ILE A 25 -4.85 -20.37 -27.48
N LEU A 26 -5.11 -19.70 -28.60
CA LEU A 26 -6.44 -19.22 -29.00
C LEU A 26 -6.84 -19.98 -30.26
N SER A 27 -7.91 -20.77 -30.19
CA SER A 27 -8.42 -21.54 -31.33
C SER A 27 -7.37 -22.41 -32.03
N GLY A 28 -6.44 -22.99 -31.25
CA GLY A 28 -5.35 -23.82 -31.77
C GLY A 28 -4.10 -23.05 -32.23
N GLU A 29 -4.15 -21.72 -32.30
CA GLU A 29 -3.00 -20.89 -32.65
C GLU A 29 -2.24 -20.42 -31.41
N LYS A 30 -0.91 -20.48 -31.48
CA LYS A 30 -0.01 -20.00 -30.42
C LYS A 30 0.25 -18.50 -30.60
N VAL A 31 -0.35 -17.66 -29.75
CA VAL A 31 -0.25 -16.20 -29.84
C VAL A 31 0.49 -15.62 -28.64
N PRO A 32 1.48 -14.71 -28.82
CA PRO A 32 2.14 -14.02 -27.71
C PRO A 32 1.14 -13.23 -26.85
N LEU A 33 1.24 -13.35 -25.52
CA LEU A 33 0.30 -12.74 -24.59
C LEU A 33 0.18 -11.21 -24.77
N PHE A 34 1.29 -10.52 -25.05
CA PHE A 34 1.28 -9.07 -25.28
C PHE A 34 0.48 -8.64 -26.51
N LYS A 35 0.28 -9.53 -27.50
CA LYS A 35 -0.55 -9.27 -28.69
C LYS A 35 -2.03 -9.50 -28.43
N THR A 36 -2.40 -10.03 -27.26
CA THR A 36 -3.79 -10.33 -26.92
C THR A 36 -4.41 -9.26 -26.02
N PRO A 37 -5.74 -9.06 -26.09
CA PRO A 37 -6.46 -8.19 -25.15
C PRO A 37 -6.38 -8.64 -23.68
N LEU A 38 -6.03 -9.91 -23.42
CA LEU A 38 -5.96 -10.49 -22.07
C LEU A 38 -4.97 -9.77 -21.15
N LEU A 39 -3.89 -9.23 -21.71
CA LEU A 39 -2.90 -8.47 -20.95
C LEU A 39 -3.52 -7.20 -20.31
N LYS A 40 -4.54 -6.61 -20.93
CA LYS A 40 -5.26 -5.45 -20.38
C LYS A 40 -5.94 -5.80 -19.06
N TYR A 41 -6.62 -6.96 -19.02
CA TYR A 41 -7.30 -7.44 -17.82
C TYR A 41 -6.33 -7.77 -16.69
N TYR A 42 -5.21 -8.42 -16.99
CA TYR A 42 -4.16 -8.65 -15.99
C TYR A 42 -3.62 -7.34 -15.40
N ASN A 43 -3.33 -6.35 -16.26
CA ASN A 43 -2.86 -5.04 -15.79
C ASN A 43 -3.92 -4.32 -14.97
N GLN A 44 -5.21 -4.40 -15.34
CA GLN A 44 -6.30 -3.78 -14.60
C GLN A 44 -6.51 -4.41 -13.22
N ALA A 45 -6.50 -5.75 -13.13
CA ALA A 45 -6.52 -6.46 -11.86
C ALA A 45 -5.32 -6.09 -10.98
N SER A 46 -4.13 -5.96 -11.58
CA SER A 46 -2.91 -5.54 -10.86
C SER A 46 -2.96 -4.09 -10.35
N LYS A 47 -3.72 -3.22 -11.02
CA LYS A 47 -3.96 -1.83 -10.60
C LYS A 47 -4.99 -1.74 -9.49
N GLY A 48 -6.06 -2.54 -9.53
CA GLY A 48 -7.08 -2.59 -8.47
C GLY A 48 -6.51 -3.04 -7.12
N ALA A 49 -5.55 -3.96 -7.12
CA ALA A 49 -4.88 -4.40 -5.89
C ALA A 49 -3.87 -3.39 -5.31
N ASN A 50 -3.46 -2.36 -6.07
CA ASN A 50 -2.41 -1.40 -5.68
C ASN A 50 -2.88 0.07 -5.72
N GLY A 51 -4.18 0.29 -5.96
CA GLY A 51 -4.71 1.54 -6.51
C GLY A 51 -5.24 2.57 -5.52
N SER A 52 -5.45 2.23 -4.24
CA SER A 52 -6.08 3.16 -3.29
C SER A 52 -5.12 4.12 -2.57
N HIS A 53 -3.79 3.98 -2.72
CA HIS A 53 -2.84 4.61 -1.79
C HIS A 53 -1.61 5.30 -2.42
N ARG A 54 -1.67 5.73 -3.67
CA ARG A 54 -0.51 6.43 -4.29
C ARG A 54 -0.78 7.92 -4.45
N SER A 55 -0.23 8.71 -3.52
CA SER A 55 -0.02 10.14 -3.76
C SER A 55 0.98 10.33 -4.91
N HIS A 56 0.98 11.51 -5.52
CA HIS A 56 1.68 11.89 -6.76
C HIS A 56 3.21 11.64 -6.78
N ASN A 57 3.81 11.22 -5.66
CA ASN A 57 5.24 10.95 -5.51
C ASN A 57 5.58 9.49 -5.15
N GLY A 58 4.66 8.55 -5.36
CA GLY A 58 4.94 7.11 -5.18
C GLY A 58 5.16 6.65 -3.73
N ARG A 59 5.03 7.54 -2.75
CA ARG A 59 5.00 7.21 -1.32
C ARG A 59 3.55 7.08 -0.86
N VAL A 60 3.25 5.96 -0.19
CA VAL A 60 2.05 5.77 0.63
C VAL A 60 2.23 6.67 1.85
N CYS A 61 2.00 7.97 1.65
CA CYS A 61 2.01 8.96 2.72
C CYS A 61 0.57 9.44 2.80
N HIS A 62 -0.10 9.10 3.89
CA HIS A 62 -1.44 9.62 4.14
C HIS A 62 -1.35 11.13 4.40
N ARG A 63 -2.48 11.83 4.26
CA ARG A 63 -2.58 13.20 4.79
C ARG A 63 -2.63 13.14 6.31
N ASP A 64 -2.73 14.30 6.93
CA ASP A 64 -2.95 14.35 8.36
C ASP A 64 -4.37 13.85 8.67
N GLU A 65 -4.48 12.90 9.60
CA GLU A 65 -5.73 12.27 10.03
C GLU A 65 -5.98 12.55 11.51
N PHE A 66 -7.21 12.29 11.97
CA PHE A 66 -7.61 12.59 13.35
C PHE A 66 -8.25 11.37 14.02
N VAL A 67 -7.92 11.15 15.29
CA VAL A 67 -8.58 10.17 16.17
C VAL A 67 -9.21 10.91 17.34
N ARG A 68 -10.43 10.53 17.71
CA ARG A 68 -11.14 11.08 18.87
C ARG A 68 -10.73 10.34 20.14
N CYS A 69 -10.28 11.07 21.14
CA CYS A 69 -9.97 10.51 22.46
C CYS A 69 -11.26 10.04 23.15
N SER A 70 -11.30 8.79 23.60
CA SER A 70 -12.43 8.19 24.33
C SER A 70 -12.70 8.90 25.67
N ARG A 71 -11.64 9.40 26.34
CA ARG A 71 -11.70 10.04 27.67
C ARG A 71 -12.15 11.50 27.64
N CYS A 72 -11.60 12.31 26.73
CA CYS A 72 -11.85 13.76 26.70
C CYS A 72 -12.69 14.23 25.51
N GLY A 73 -13.03 13.33 24.57
CA GLY A 73 -13.88 13.62 23.41
C GLY A 73 -13.25 14.52 22.34
N ARG A 74 -12.02 15.01 22.55
CA ARG A 74 -11.33 15.88 21.59
C ARG A 74 -10.59 15.08 20.53
N GLU A 75 -10.50 15.64 19.35
CA GLU A 75 -9.70 15.08 18.26
C GLU A 75 -8.20 15.33 18.48
N ARG A 76 -7.40 14.40 17.99
CA ARG A 76 -5.94 14.42 18.05
C ARG A 76 -5.38 14.12 16.67
N ARG A 77 -4.44 14.96 16.22
CA ARG A 77 -3.91 14.96 14.86
C ARG A 77 -2.72 14.00 14.73
N PHE A 78 -2.73 13.18 13.69
CA PHE A 78 -1.64 12.31 13.26
C PHE A 78 -1.11 12.76 11.91
N ARG A 79 0.22 12.89 11.75
CA ARG A 79 0.85 13.46 10.54
C ARG A 79 1.17 12.45 9.44
N LEU A 80 1.27 11.17 9.79
CA LEU A 80 1.39 10.03 8.86
C LEU A 80 2.51 10.17 7.82
N ARG A 81 3.68 10.71 8.22
CA ARG A 81 4.82 11.03 7.34
C ARG A 81 5.69 9.83 6.98
N ASN A 82 5.62 8.76 7.76
CA ASN A 82 6.36 7.51 7.55
C ASN A 82 5.47 6.30 7.91
N LYS A 83 5.95 5.09 7.60
CA LYS A 83 5.16 3.86 7.81
C LYS A 83 4.86 3.60 9.28
N GLU A 84 5.79 3.98 10.15
CA GLU A 84 5.69 3.81 11.59
C GLU A 84 4.57 4.70 12.15
N GLU A 85 4.50 5.95 11.74
CA GLU A 85 3.40 6.88 12.05
C GLU A 85 2.05 6.39 11.52
N CYS A 86 2.00 5.83 10.30
CA CYS A 86 0.80 5.21 9.76
C CYS A 86 0.32 4.04 10.63
N ARG A 87 1.24 3.18 11.08
CA ARG A 87 0.91 2.05 11.95
C ARG A 87 0.34 2.53 13.29
N ILE A 88 0.99 3.49 13.93
CA ILE A 88 0.52 4.07 15.21
C ILE A 88 -0.92 4.61 15.07
N TYR A 89 -1.22 5.29 13.96
CA TYR A 89 -2.57 5.76 13.70
C TYR A 89 -3.58 4.62 13.52
N HIS A 90 -3.24 3.58 12.76
CA HIS A 90 -4.13 2.44 12.59
C HIS A 90 -4.38 1.68 13.89
N ASP A 91 -3.34 1.53 14.74
CA ASP A 91 -3.47 0.93 16.06
C ASP A 91 -4.41 1.78 16.95
N ALA A 92 -4.22 3.10 16.96
CA ALA A 92 -5.06 4.05 17.69
C ALA A 92 -6.52 4.06 17.19
N LEU A 93 -6.74 3.94 15.88
CA LEU A 93 -8.08 3.91 15.29
C LEU A 93 -8.81 2.59 15.58
N ALA A 94 -8.08 1.48 15.71
CA ALA A 94 -8.64 0.17 16.02
C ALA A 94 -8.97 0.02 17.52
N ASP A 95 -8.30 0.76 18.40
CA ASP A 95 -8.56 0.74 19.83
C ASP A 95 -9.71 1.68 20.23
N VAL A 96 -10.85 1.08 20.59
CA VAL A 96 -12.04 1.80 21.05
C VAL A 96 -11.79 2.60 22.34
N ASN A 97 -10.82 2.16 23.15
CA ASN A 97 -10.48 2.81 24.41
C ASN A 97 -9.37 3.85 24.25
N TRP A 98 -8.86 4.08 23.04
CA TRP A 98 -7.73 4.96 22.80
C TRP A 98 -7.92 6.34 23.44
N THR A 99 -6.92 6.77 24.21
CA THR A 99 -6.91 8.06 24.91
C THR A 99 -5.76 8.95 24.43
N CYS A 100 -5.84 10.25 24.74
CA CYS A 100 -4.74 11.17 24.44
C CYS A 100 -3.47 10.90 25.25
N ASP A 101 -3.54 10.13 26.35
CA ASP A 101 -2.37 9.73 27.14
C ASP A 101 -1.54 8.65 26.41
N ASP A 102 -2.16 7.93 25.47
CA ASP A 102 -1.54 6.93 24.61
C ASP A 102 -0.75 7.55 23.43
N MET A 103 -0.80 8.87 23.26
CA MET A 103 -0.11 9.57 22.19
C MET A 103 1.42 9.50 22.37
N PRO A 104 2.18 8.98 21.39
CA PRO A 104 3.63 8.81 21.54
C PRO A 104 4.43 10.12 21.51
N TYR A 105 3.90 11.18 20.87
CA TYR A 105 4.64 12.43 20.62
C TYR A 105 4.42 13.53 21.67
N ASP A 106 3.45 13.37 22.58
CA ASP A 106 3.10 14.43 23.55
C ASP A 106 3.82 14.30 24.90
N LYS A 107 4.65 13.25 25.07
CA LYS A 107 5.36 12.98 26.33
C LYS A 107 6.56 13.91 26.57
N TYR A 108 7.05 14.61 25.54
CA TYR A 108 8.25 15.45 25.62
C TYR A 108 7.97 16.96 25.64
N VAL A 109 6.78 17.41 25.21
CA VAL A 109 6.46 18.86 25.21
C VAL A 109 6.11 19.37 26.61
N ALA A 110 5.59 18.50 27.49
CA ALA A 110 5.32 18.85 28.88
C ALA A 110 6.60 19.19 29.69
N LEU A 111 7.77 18.71 29.28
CA LEU A 111 9.04 18.99 29.98
C LEU A 111 9.62 20.37 29.66
N TYR A 112 9.29 20.95 28.50
CA TYR A 112 9.84 22.25 28.07
C TYR A 112 8.95 23.45 28.41
N LEU A 113 7.77 23.23 29.00
CA LEU A 113 6.87 24.29 29.48
C LEU A 113 6.94 24.50 31.01
N LEU A 114 7.89 23.86 31.69
CA LEU A 114 8.11 23.93 33.15
C LEU A 114 9.51 24.44 33.55
N ILE A 115 10.27 25.05 32.63
CA ILE A 115 11.52 25.77 32.91
C ILE A 115 11.39 27.18 32.33
#